data_AF-B4VW42-F1
#
_entry.id   AF-B4VW42-F1
#
_cell.length_a   1.000
_cell.length_b   1.000
_cell.length_c   1.000
_cell.angle_alpha   90.00
_cell.angle_beta   90.00
_cell.angle_gamma   90.00
#
_symmetry.space_group_name_H-M   'P 1'
#
loop_
_entity.id
_entity.type
_entity.pdbx_description
1 polymer ?
#
loop_
_entity_poly.entity_id
_entity_poly.type
_entity_poly.pdbx_seq_one_letter_code
_entity_poly.pdbx_strand_id
1 'polypeptide(L)'
;MKDYPDLRDSIIRYYKDLGYTPMRFNSLISFLRSGHCIGDVSVFAFSKLLVEWEIDWQYESVNEIVELATQLAGYSSVHFVASIWMLAKYGSEEELFSSVERHSLIWKQSGFLARQVAALMPLFKWNTDNYSRIDRIIFEVGHADAIRILKNLEIIMSYQRIPQDMNLYLSTRNGGVYPLHKFLMSINILNNSRLCVLIRKEFRDKLVSQVITDPVYIRKLSIINLQPTGIDSNLNQ
;
A
#
# COMPACT_ATOMS: atom_id res chain seq x y z
N MET A 1 2.94 -13.71 24.64
CA MET A 1 1.83 -12.96 23.99
C MET A 1 0.44 -13.50 24.38
N LYS A 2 0.30 -14.82 24.58
CA LYS A 2 -0.96 -15.45 25.00
C LYS A 2 -1.37 -15.07 26.43
N ASP A 3 -0.44 -15.19 27.37
CA ASP A 3 -0.74 -15.10 28.81
C ASP A 3 -0.69 -13.66 29.37
N TYR A 4 -0.22 -12.70 28.57
CA TYR A 4 -0.04 -11.30 28.98
C TYR A 4 -0.46 -10.33 27.85
N PRO A 5 -1.77 -10.04 27.70
CA PRO A 5 -2.28 -9.14 26.65
C PRO A 5 -1.70 -7.71 26.73
N ASP A 6 -1.45 -7.21 27.93
CA ASP A 6 -0.95 -5.84 28.15
C ASP A 6 0.48 -5.63 27.63
N LEU A 7 1.24 -6.72 27.43
CA LEU A 7 2.58 -6.65 26.86
C LEU A 7 2.59 -6.59 25.33
N ARG A 8 1.45 -6.75 24.65
CA ARG A 8 1.39 -6.83 23.19
C ARG A 8 1.96 -5.58 22.52
N ASP A 9 1.62 -4.38 23.00
CA ASP A 9 2.13 -3.13 22.45
C ASP A 9 3.65 -3.02 22.60
N SER A 10 4.17 -3.39 23.77
CA SER A 10 5.62 -3.39 24.03
C SER A 10 6.35 -4.40 23.15
N ILE A 11 5.76 -5.58 22.95
CA ILE A 11 6.30 -6.63 22.06
C ILE A 11 6.29 -6.15 20.61
N ILE A 12 5.22 -5.51 20.15
CA ILE A 12 5.13 -5.00 18.77
C ILE A 12 6.16 -3.90 18.53
N ARG A 13 6.33 -2.96 19.48
CA ARG A 13 7.40 -1.96 19.40
C ARG A 13 8.78 -2.60 19.34
N TYR A 14 9.03 -3.59 20.19
CA TYR A 14 10.28 -4.33 20.20
C TYR A 14 10.54 -5.05 18.86
N TYR A 15 9.54 -5.72 18.30
CA TYR A 15 9.65 -6.40 17.00
C TYR A 15 9.83 -5.42 15.85
N LYS A 16 9.22 -4.23 15.94
CA LYS A 16 9.42 -3.16 14.97
C LYS A 16 10.87 -2.70 14.95
N ASP A 17 11.44 -2.41 16.12
CA ASP A 17 12.79 -1.89 16.26
C ASP A 17 13.85 -2.92 15.82
N LEU A 18 13.63 -4.20 16.11
CA LEU A 18 14.55 -5.23 15.68
C LEU A 18 14.42 -5.56 14.17
N GLY A 19 13.26 -5.35 13.55
CA GLY A 19 12.99 -5.69 12.14
C GLY A 19 12.64 -7.16 11.86
N TYR A 20 12.86 -7.62 10.62
CA TYR A 20 12.55 -8.98 10.18
C TYR A 20 13.71 -9.96 10.41
N THR A 21 13.40 -11.18 10.89
CA THR A 21 14.15 -12.42 10.59
C THR A 21 13.14 -13.55 10.41
N PRO A 22 13.49 -14.65 9.71
CA PRO A 22 12.62 -15.82 9.58
C PRO A 22 12.10 -16.35 10.93
N MET A 23 12.96 -16.39 11.96
CA MET A 23 12.56 -16.85 13.30
C MET A 23 11.48 -15.96 13.95
N ARG A 24 11.64 -14.63 13.84
CA ARG A 24 10.68 -13.65 14.39
C ARG A 24 9.37 -13.65 13.61
N PHE A 25 9.47 -13.77 12.29
CA PHE A 25 8.33 -13.93 11.41
C PHE A 25 7.52 -15.17 11.78
N ASN A 26 8.16 -16.34 11.89
CA ASN A 26 7.48 -17.58 12.25
C ASN A 26 6.78 -17.49 13.62
N SER A 27 7.43 -16.84 14.59
CA SER A 27 6.82 -16.59 15.90
C SER A 27 5.56 -15.72 15.80
N LEU A 28 5.59 -14.70 14.94
CA LEU A 28 4.47 -13.78 14.71
C LEU A 28 3.30 -14.47 14.00
N ILE A 29 3.59 -15.19 12.92
CA ILE A 29 2.59 -15.91 12.12
C ILE A 29 1.95 -17.03 12.93
N SER A 30 2.75 -17.78 13.69
CA SER A 30 2.22 -18.79 14.62
C SER A 30 1.25 -18.16 15.62
N PHE A 31 1.59 -16.99 16.17
CA PHE A 31 0.69 -16.27 17.08
C PHE A 31 -0.60 -15.82 16.38
N LEU A 32 -0.53 -15.24 15.19
CA LEU A 32 -1.70 -14.82 14.41
C LEU A 32 -2.62 -16.00 14.05
N ARG A 33 -2.05 -17.15 13.68
CA ARG A 33 -2.80 -18.36 13.31
C ARG A 33 -3.34 -19.14 14.52
N SER A 34 -2.75 -18.98 15.71
CA SER A 34 -3.11 -19.76 16.91
C SER A 34 -4.51 -19.50 17.47
N GLY A 35 -5.29 -18.56 16.90
CA GLY A 35 -6.58 -18.13 17.44
C GLY A 35 -6.47 -17.32 18.74
N HIS A 36 -5.26 -17.10 19.26
CA HIS A 36 -5.01 -16.25 20.44
C HIS A 36 -4.97 -14.75 20.11
N CYS A 37 -4.94 -14.40 18.83
CA CYS A 37 -5.20 -13.05 18.33
C CYS A 37 -6.71 -12.77 18.33
N ILE A 38 -7.30 -12.69 19.53
CA ILE A 38 -8.76 -12.68 19.74
C ILE A 38 -9.39 -11.30 19.41
N GLY A 39 -8.60 -10.23 19.27
CA GLY A 39 -9.11 -8.87 19.16
C GLY A 39 -8.65 -8.12 17.91
N ASP A 40 -9.57 -7.32 17.36
CA ASP A 40 -9.37 -6.41 16.23
C ASP A 40 -8.10 -5.54 16.36
N VAL A 41 -7.85 -5.01 17.57
CA VAL A 41 -6.66 -4.19 17.85
C VAL A 41 -5.37 -4.96 17.61
N SER A 42 -5.31 -6.23 18.01
CA SER A 42 -4.13 -7.07 17.84
C SER A 42 -3.91 -7.38 16.36
N VAL A 43 -4.95 -7.80 15.63
CA VAL A 43 -4.87 -8.07 14.18
C VAL A 43 -4.32 -6.85 13.46
N PHE A 44 -4.89 -5.67 13.74
CA PHE A 44 -4.45 -4.42 13.13
C PHE A 44 -2.99 -4.09 13.45
N ALA A 45 -2.57 -4.21 14.70
CA ALA A 45 -1.22 -3.86 15.13
C ALA A 45 -0.16 -4.83 14.55
N PHE A 46 -0.46 -6.12 14.49
CA PHE A 46 0.43 -7.11 13.89
C PHE A 46 0.50 -7.01 12.37
N SER A 47 -0.63 -6.78 11.68
CA SER A 47 -0.61 -6.54 10.23
C SER A 47 0.12 -5.26 9.88
N LYS A 48 0.00 -4.21 10.71
CA LYS A 48 0.80 -3.00 10.56
C LYS A 48 2.30 -3.29 10.72
N LEU A 49 2.70 -4.08 11.71
CA LEU A 49 4.09 -4.50 11.89
C LEU A 49 4.61 -5.25 10.65
N LEU A 50 3.83 -6.20 10.12
CA LEU A 50 4.19 -6.91 8.88
C LEU A 50 4.39 -5.93 7.72
N VAL A 51 3.51 -4.95 7.54
CA VAL A 51 3.63 -3.94 6.48
C VAL A 51 4.80 -2.99 6.72
N GLU A 52 5.23 -2.78 7.96
CA GLU A 52 6.41 -1.98 8.31
C GLU A 52 7.73 -2.77 8.25
N TRP A 53 7.72 -4.10 8.07
CA TRP A 53 8.97 -4.85 7.92
C TRP A 53 9.53 -4.81 6.51
N GLU A 54 10.81 -4.47 6.38
CA GLU A 54 11.54 -4.56 5.12
C GLU A 54 11.99 -6.01 4.91
N ILE A 55 11.29 -6.73 4.05
CA ILE A 55 11.52 -8.15 3.76
C ILE A 55 11.96 -8.25 2.31
N ASP A 56 13.03 -9.00 2.03
CA ASP A 56 13.39 -9.26 0.63
C ASP A 56 12.27 -10.03 -0.07
N TRP A 57 11.89 -9.59 -1.28
CA TRP A 57 10.82 -10.20 -2.07
C TRP A 57 11.12 -11.65 -2.47
N GLN A 58 12.38 -12.09 -2.39
CA GLN A 58 12.80 -13.45 -2.67
C GLN A 58 12.54 -14.42 -1.51
N TYR A 59 12.23 -13.92 -0.32
CA TYR A 59 11.94 -14.79 0.83
C TYR A 59 10.52 -15.37 0.77
N GLU A 60 10.41 -16.64 1.15
CA GLU A 60 9.13 -17.37 1.24
C GLU A 60 8.12 -16.69 2.16
N SER A 61 8.60 -15.96 3.18
CA SER A 61 7.77 -15.16 4.09
C SER A 61 6.86 -14.18 3.36
N VAL A 62 7.23 -13.68 2.18
CA VAL A 62 6.39 -12.80 1.37
C VAL A 62 5.14 -13.53 0.86
N ASN A 63 5.32 -14.76 0.35
CA ASN A 63 4.19 -15.58 -0.10
C ASN A 63 3.29 -15.95 1.07
N GLU A 64 3.87 -16.30 2.23
CA GLU A 64 3.09 -16.58 3.44
C GLU A 64 2.26 -15.38 3.92
N ILE A 65 2.77 -14.15 3.77
CA ILE A 65 2.02 -12.93 4.08
C ILE A 65 0.84 -12.76 3.11
N VAL A 66 1.04 -13.00 1.82
CA VAL A 66 -0.02 -12.91 0.79
C VAL A 66 -1.10 -13.96 1.04
N GLU A 67 -0.73 -15.20 1.35
CA GLU A 67 -1.66 -16.26 1.73
C GLU A 67 -2.47 -15.90 2.98
N LEU A 68 -1.78 -15.44 4.03
CA LEU A 68 -2.42 -14.97 5.26
C LEU A 68 -3.41 -13.84 4.96
N ALA A 69 -3.00 -12.85 4.17
CA ALA A 69 -3.87 -11.73 3.80
C ALA A 69 -5.12 -12.21 3.07
N THR A 70 -4.98 -13.15 2.13
CA THR A 70 -6.09 -13.72 1.37
C THR A 70 -7.08 -14.46 2.27
N GLN A 71 -6.57 -15.20 3.26
CA GLN A 71 -7.41 -15.88 4.26
C GLN A 71 -8.15 -14.87 5.13
N LEU A 72 -7.49 -13.81 5.61
CA LEU A 72 -8.06 -12.87 6.57
C LEU A 72 -9.17 -11.96 6.00
N ALA A 73 -9.15 -11.65 4.70
CA ALA A 73 -10.00 -10.60 4.11
C ALA A 73 -11.51 -10.70 4.42
N GLY A 74 -12.04 -11.91 4.56
CA GLY A 74 -13.48 -12.15 4.75
C GLY A 74 -13.98 -12.18 6.20
N TYR A 75 -13.09 -12.19 7.20
CA TYR A 75 -13.49 -12.44 8.59
C TYR A 75 -14.21 -11.25 9.24
N SER A 76 -13.74 -10.03 9.00
CA SER A 76 -14.35 -8.81 9.55
C SER A 76 -13.82 -7.57 8.82
N SER A 77 -14.42 -6.41 9.12
CA SER A 77 -13.96 -5.11 8.63
C SER A 77 -12.49 -4.83 8.93
N VAL A 78 -12.00 -5.21 10.12
CA VAL A 78 -10.61 -4.96 10.54
C VAL A 78 -9.66 -5.91 9.82
N HIS A 79 -10.07 -7.17 9.66
CA HIS A 79 -9.27 -8.15 8.94
C HIS A 79 -9.20 -7.83 7.44
N PHE A 80 -10.25 -7.25 6.87
CA PHE A 80 -10.24 -6.72 5.52
C PHE A 80 -9.19 -5.62 5.35
N VAL A 81 -9.13 -4.64 6.26
CA VAL A 81 -8.11 -3.57 6.21
C VAL A 81 -6.69 -4.14 6.33
N ALA A 82 -6.49 -5.04 7.29
CA ALA A 82 -5.22 -5.74 7.46
C ALA A 82 -4.80 -6.47 6.17
N SER A 83 -5.74 -7.19 5.55
CA SER A 83 -5.51 -7.90 4.29
C SER A 83 -5.08 -6.98 3.16
N ILE A 84 -5.86 -5.92 2.88
CA ILE A 84 -5.55 -5.04 1.75
C ILE A 84 -4.24 -4.27 1.96
N TRP A 85 -3.83 -3.98 3.20
CA TRP A 85 -2.53 -3.36 3.45
C TRP A 85 -1.37 -4.32 3.17
N MET A 86 -1.50 -5.58 3.59
CA MET A 86 -0.51 -6.62 3.29
C MET A 86 -0.43 -6.88 1.79
N LEU A 87 -1.56 -7.02 1.10
CA LEU A 87 -1.62 -7.20 -0.35
C LEU A 87 -1.09 -5.98 -1.11
N ALA A 88 -1.37 -4.76 -0.65
CA ALA A 88 -0.85 -3.54 -1.28
C ALA A 88 0.68 -3.49 -1.28
N LYS A 89 1.30 -3.97 -0.19
CA LYS A 89 2.76 -4.05 -0.09
C LYS A 89 3.32 -5.28 -0.81
N TYR A 90 2.85 -6.47 -0.48
CA TYR A 90 3.49 -7.74 -0.86
C TYR A 90 2.84 -8.44 -2.06
N GLY A 91 1.53 -8.25 -2.25
CA GLY A 91 0.77 -8.93 -3.29
C GLY A 91 0.94 -8.32 -4.69
N SER A 92 0.41 -9.05 -5.67
CA SER A 92 0.22 -8.58 -7.04
C SER A 92 -0.99 -7.65 -7.15
N GLU A 93 -1.10 -6.96 -8.29
CA GLU A 93 -2.29 -6.16 -8.61
C GLU A 93 -3.55 -7.03 -8.68
N GLU A 94 -3.46 -8.22 -9.30
CA GLU A 94 -4.59 -9.13 -9.44
C GLU A 94 -5.06 -9.70 -8.09
N GLU A 95 -4.13 -10.04 -7.20
CA GLU A 95 -4.46 -10.54 -5.86
C GLU A 95 -5.16 -9.46 -5.02
N LEU A 96 -4.63 -8.23 -5.05
CA LEU A 96 -5.22 -7.10 -4.37
C LEU A 96 -6.61 -6.78 -4.94
N PHE A 97 -6.74 -6.72 -6.25
CA PHE A 97 -8.01 -6.47 -6.94
C PHE A 97 -9.04 -7.54 -6.59
N SER A 98 -8.66 -8.82 -6.70
CA SER A 98 -9.52 -9.97 -6.38
C SER A 98 -10.01 -9.91 -4.93
N SER A 99 -9.15 -9.52 -4.00
CA SER A 99 -9.52 -9.35 -2.59
C SER A 99 -10.52 -8.20 -2.39
N VAL A 100 -10.28 -7.04 -3.00
CA VAL A 100 -11.18 -5.87 -2.95
C VAL A 100 -12.54 -6.19 -3.56
N GLU A 101 -12.56 -6.84 -4.71
CA GLU A 101 -13.79 -7.18 -5.43
C GLU A 101 -14.63 -8.21 -4.68
N ARG A 102 -14.01 -9.34 -4.29
CA ARG A 102 -14.69 -10.45 -3.62
C ARG A 102 -15.34 -10.01 -2.31
N HIS A 103 -14.69 -9.10 -1.58
CA HIS A 103 -15.15 -8.62 -0.29
C HIS A 103 -15.86 -7.25 -0.38
N SER A 104 -16.38 -6.90 -1.55
CA SER A 104 -17.02 -5.60 -1.76
C SER A 104 -18.21 -5.34 -0.86
N LEU A 105 -18.98 -6.37 -0.49
CA LEU A 105 -20.07 -6.22 0.48
C LEU A 105 -19.59 -5.69 1.85
N ILE A 106 -18.37 -6.03 2.27
CA ILE A 106 -17.81 -5.58 3.56
C ILE A 106 -17.49 -4.09 3.51
N TRP A 107 -16.77 -3.63 2.48
CA TRP A 107 -16.27 -2.25 2.47
C TRP A 107 -17.25 -1.23 1.92
N LYS A 108 -18.23 -1.62 1.10
CA LYS A 108 -19.28 -0.72 0.60
C LYS A 108 -20.12 -0.12 1.74
N GLN A 109 -20.26 -0.84 2.86
CA GLN A 109 -21.10 -0.41 3.98
C GLN A 109 -20.42 0.62 4.90
N SER A 110 -19.11 0.86 4.75
CA SER A 110 -18.35 1.71 5.65
C SER A 110 -17.54 2.75 4.88
N GLY A 111 -17.80 4.03 5.14
CA GLY A 111 -17.04 5.14 4.55
C GLY A 111 -15.53 5.06 4.87
N PHE A 112 -15.18 4.56 6.06
CA PHE A 112 -13.78 4.32 6.43
C PHE A 112 -13.13 3.25 5.54
N LEU A 113 -13.79 2.11 5.32
CA LEU A 113 -13.26 1.04 4.49
C LEU A 113 -13.20 1.44 3.01
N ALA A 114 -14.26 2.09 2.50
CA ALA A 114 -14.28 2.64 1.16
C ALA A 114 -13.14 3.64 0.94
N ARG A 115 -12.80 4.45 1.96
CA ARG A 115 -11.63 5.34 1.93
C ARG A 115 -10.32 4.57 1.84
N GLN A 116 -10.17 3.45 2.56
CA GLN A 116 -8.99 2.60 2.45
C GLN A 116 -8.85 2.04 1.03
N VAL A 117 -9.95 1.56 0.43
CA VAL A 117 -9.96 1.07 -0.95
C VAL A 117 -9.62 2.18 -1.95
N ALA A 118 -10.21 3.38 -1.80
CA ALA A 118 -9.92 4.52 -2.65
C ALA A 118 -8.43 4.93 -2.62
N ALA A 119 -7.76 4.79 -1.47
CA ALA A 119 -6.34 5.09 -1.34
C ALA A 119 -5.44 4.12 -2.13
N LEU A 120 -5.93 2.92 -2.47
CA LEU A 120 -5.19 1.90 -3.22
C LEU A 120 -5.27 2.07 -4.73
N MET A 121 -6.15 2.97 -5.22
CA MET A 121 -6.34 3.25 -6.65
C MET A 121 -5.07 3.49 -7.46
N PRO A 122 -4.00 4.12 -6.93
CA PRO A 122 -2.75 4.25 -7.66
C PRO A 122 -2.12 2.93 -8.11
N LEU A 123 -2.39 1.82 -7.40
CA LEU A 123 -1.88 0.49 -7.72
C LEU A 123 -2.67 -0.23 -8.83
N PHE A 124 -3.90 0.20 -9.14
CA PHE A 124 -4.72 -0.42 -10.19
C PHE A 124 -4.58 0.27 -11.55
N LYS A 125 -3.68 1.24 -11.67
CA LYS A 125 -3.54 2.08 -12.87
C LYS A 125 -3.08 1.30 -14.12
N TRP A 126 -2.38 0.18 -13.94
CA TRP A 126 -1.85 -0.60 -15.07
C TRP A 126 -2.94 -1.43 -15.73
N ASN A 127 -3.94 -1.88 -14.98
CA ASN A 127 -5.15 -2.48 -15.52
C ASN A 127 -6.32 -1.48 -15.48
N THR A 128 -6.57 -0.82 -16.60
CA THR A 128 -7.63 0.18 -16.73
C THR A 128 -9.04 -0.37 -16.44
N ASP A 129 -9.27 -1.66 -16.70
CA ASP A 129 -10.55 -2.32 -16.37
C ASP A 129 -10.73 -2.40 -14.85
N ASN A 130 -9.73 -2.91 -14.13
CA ASN A 130 -9.72 -2.99 -12.66
C ASN A 130 -9.95 -1.62 -12.01
N TYR A 131 -9.23 -0.60 -12.49
CA TYR A 131 -9.39 0.78 -12.02
C TYR A 131 -10.83 1.26 -12.21
N SER A 132 -11.36 1.16 -13.43
CA SER A 132 -12.69 1.67 -13.76
C SER A 132 -13.80 0.97 -12.98
N ARG A 133 -13.64 -0.32 -12.70
CA ARG A 133 -14.62 -1.12 -11.95
C ARG A 133 -14.67 -0.70 -10.49
N ILE A 134 -13.53 -0.51 -9.83
CA ILE A 134 -13.49 -0.05 -8.43
C ILE A 134 -13.98 1.40 -8.34
N ASP A 135 -13.56 2.26 -9.27
CA ASP A 135 -13.97 3.67 -9.34
C ASP A 135 -15.50 3.78 -9.41
N ARG A 136 -16.13 3.06 -10.36
CA ARG A 136 -17.59 3.02 -10.49
C ARG A 136 -18.26 2.59 -9.20
N ILE A 137 -17.77 1.53 -8.55
CA ILE A 137 -18.34 1.05 -7.28
C ILE A 137 -18.24 2.11 -6.19
N ILE A 138 -17.11 2.81 -6.07
CA ILE A 138 -16.95 3.88 -5.06
C ILE A 138 -17.94 5.02 -5.30
N PHE A 139 -18.13 5.42 -6.55
CA PHE A 139 -19.11 6.45 -6.93
C PHE A 139 -20.55 6.01 -6.66
N GLU A 140 -20.92 4.77 -6.99
CA GLU A 140 -22.25 4.20 -6.73
C GLU A 140 -22.59 4.17 -5.24
N VAL A 141 -21.61 3.86 -4.40
CA VAL A 141 -21.80 3.81 -2.93
C VAL A 141 -21.97 5.21 -2.34
N GLY A 142 -21.37 6.24 -2.94
CA GLY A 142 -21.60 7.63 -2.55
C GLY A 142 -20.92 8.09 -1.26
N HIS A 143 -19.96 7.32 -0.70
CA HIS A 143 -19.23 7.75 0.49
C HIS A 143 -18.35 8.96 0.18
N ALA A 144 -18.73 10.13 0.73
CA ALA A 144 -18.07 11.40 0.47
C ALA A 144 -16.55 11.37 0.73
N ASP A 145 -16.10 10.67 1.77
CA ASP A 145 -14.67 10.60 2.10
C ASP A 145 -13.86 9.76 1.10
N ALA A 146 -14.43 8.68 0.56
CA ALA A 146 -13.79 7.90 -0.49
C ALA A 146 -13.69 8.70 -1.79
N ILE A 147 -14.79 9.36 -2.18
CA ILE A 147 -14.83 10.23 -3.36
C ILE A 147 -13.82 11.39 -3.24
N ARG A 148 -13.65 11.97 -2.05
CA ARG A 148 -12.64 13.02 -1.80
C ARG A 148 -11.22 12.52 -2.04
N ILE A 149 -10.92 11.27 -1.67
CA ILE A 149 -9.60 10.67 -1.96
C ILE A 149 -9.41 10.54 -3.47
N LEU A 150 -10.40 10.01 -4.20
CA LEU A 150 -10.33 9.88 -5.67
C LEU A 150 -10.07 11.23 -6.34
N LYS A 151 -10.85 12.27 -5.98
CA LYS A 151 -10.66 13.62 -6.50
C LYS A 151 -9.27 14.17 -6.20
N ASN A 152 -8.73 13.93 -4.99
CA ASN A 152 -7.37 14.36 -4.68
C ASN A 152 -6.34 13.64 -5.56
N LEU A 153 -6.47 12.33 -5.75
CA LEU A 153 -5.59 11.58 -6.65
C LEU A 153 -5.66 12.12 -8.09
N GLU A 154 -6.86 12.46 -8.58
CA GLU A 154 -7.07 13.07 -9.90
C GLU A 154 -6.45 14.47 -10.01
N ILE A 155 -6.59 15.32 -8.99
CA ILE A 155 -5.95 16.64 -8.95
C ILE A 155 -4.44 16.50 -9.10
N ILE A 156 -3.83 15.56 -8.37
CA ILE A 156 -2.40 15.28 -8.45
C ILE A 156 -2.00 14.82 -9.86
N MET A 157 -2.83 14.00 -10.47
CA MET A 157 -2.66 13.52 -11.85
C MET A 157 -2.88 14.63 -12.89
N SER A 158 -3.45 15.77 -12.52
CA SER A 158 -3.69 16.89 -13.42
C SER A 158 -2.47 17.83 -13.54
N TYR A 159 -1.54 17.77 -12.59
CA TYR A 159 -0.39 18.66 -12.53
C TYR A 159 0.62 18.43 -13.66
N GLN A 160 1.18 19.53 -14.16
CA GLN A 160 2.26 19.54 -15.16
C GLN A 160 3.65 19.69 -14.54
N ARG A 161 3.72 20.06 -13.26
CA ARG A 161 4.94 20.17 -12.45
C ARG A 161 4.66 19.59 -11.07
N ILE A 162 5.68 19.07 -10.40
CA ILE A 162 5.56 18.57 -9.02
C ILE A 162 5.53 19.78 -8.07
N PRO A 163 4.43 20.02 -7.34
CA PRO A 163 4.35 21.07 -6.34
C PRO A 163 5.35 20.86 -5.20
N GLN A 164 5.81 21.94 -4.56
CA GLN A 164 6.87 21.87 -3.54
C GLN A 164 6.47 21.06 -2.30
N ASP A 165 5.20 21.08 -1.93
CA ASP A 165 4.61 20.28 -0.85
C ASP A 165 4.71 18.77 -1.11
N MET A 166 4.77 18.33 -2.37
CA MET A 166 4.99 16.92 -2.69
C MET A 166 6.41 16.43 -2.40
N ASN A 167 7.37 17.33 -2.17
CA ASN A 167 8.69 16.94 -1.69
C ASN A 167 8.62 16.32 -0.29
N LEU A 168 7.52 16.48 0.46
CA LEU A 168 7.28 15.75 1.70
C LEU A 168 7.22 14.24 1.51
N TYR A 169 6.90 13.75 0.30
CA TYR A 169 6.98 12.33 -0.03
C TYR A 169 8.43 11.86 -0.24
N LEU A 170 9.38 12.78 -0.52
CA LEU A 170 10.81 12.49 -0.57
C LEU A 170 11.49 12.53 0.81
N SER A 171 10.73 12.37 1.90
CA SER A 171 11.27 12.38 3.26
C SER A 171 10.75 11.20 4.08
N THR A 172 11.63 10.62 4.90
CA THR A 172 11.26 9.74 6.00
C THR A 172 11.39 10.51 7.32
N ARG A 173 10.58 10.16 8.32
CA ARG A 173 10.84 10.65 9.68
C ARG A 173 12.03 9.85 10.22
N ASN A 174 13.15 10.53 10.50
CA ASN A 174 14.29 10.03 11.28
C ASN A 174 14.80 8.63 10.89
N GLY A 175 15.02 8.36 9.60
CA GLY A 175 15.58 7.07 9.15
C GLY A 175 14.67 5.87 9.37
N GLY A 176 13.39 6.09 9.66
CA GLY A 176 12.40 5.03 9.80
C GLY A 176 11.89 4.52 8.45
N VAL A 177 11.25 3.34 8.50
CA VAL A 177 10.63 2.65 7.36
C VAL A 177 9.72 3.58 6.57
N TYR A 178 9.82 3.51 5.24
CA TYR A 178 8.99 4.33 4.34
C TYR A 178 7.51 3.93 4.45
N PRO A 179 6.58 4.84 4.82
CA PRO A 179 5.19 4.46 5.07
C PRO A 179 4.42 4.10 3.80
N LEU A 180 3.55 3.08 3.87
CA LEU A 180 2.70 2.64 2.75
C LEU A 180 1.89 3.78 2.12
N HIS A 181 1.29 4.67 2.91
CA HIS A 181 0.50 5.78 2.35
C HIS A 181 1.36 6.78 1.55
N LYS A 182 2.61 7.02 1.96
CA LYS A 182 3.54 7.84 1.19
C LYS A 182 3.92 7.12 -0.10
N PHE A 183 4.15 5.81 -0.03
CA PHE A 183 4.40 4.97 -1.19
C PHE A 183 3.27 5.02 -2.21
N LEU A 184 2.02 4.81 -1.80
CA LEU A 184 0.85 4.90 -2.69
C LEU A 184 0.76 6.27 -3.38
N MET A 185 1.06 7.35 -2.67
CA MET A 185 1.07 8.68 -3.27
C MET A 185 2.23 8.89 -4.24
N SER A 186 3.43 8.40 -3.90
CA SER A 186 4.58 8.39 -4.82
C SER A 186 4.26 7.65 -6.12
N ILE A 187 3.57 6.50 -6.03
CA ILE A 187 3.09 5.76 -7.20
C ILE A 187 2.11 6.61 -8.02
N ASN A 188 1.17 7.30 -7.37
CA ASN A 188 0.24 8.18 -8.07
C ASN A 188 0.97 9.30 -8.85
N ILE A 189 1.97 9.93 -8.24
CA ILE A 189 2.80 10.96 -8.89
C ILE A 189 3.56 10.38 -10.08
N LEU A 190 4.17 9.20 -9.94
CA LEU A 190 4.91 8.54 -11.02
C LEU A 190 4.01 8.09 -12.17
N ASN A 191 2.76 7.73 -11.88
CA ASN A 191 1.75 7.38 -12.88
C ASN A 191 1.18 8.61 -13.60
N ASN A 192 1.51 9.83 -13.20
CA ASN A 192 1.05 11.05 -13.87
C ASN A 192 1.70 11.24 -15.24
N SER A 193 0.96 10.90 -16.30
CA SER A 193 1.37 11.06 -17.70
C SER A 193 1.55 12.50 -18.16
N ARG A 194 0.97 13.49 -17.45
CA ARG A 194 1.14 14.92 -17.76
C ARG A 194 2.46 15.48 -17.25
N LEU A 195 3.14 14.77 -16.34
CA LEU A 195 4.50 15.14 -15.93
C LEU A 195 5.51 14.68 -16.97
N CYS A 196 6.45 15.58 -17.28
CA CYS A 196 7.61 15.26 -18.11
C CYS A 196 8.30 13.98 -17.60
N VAL A 197 8.68 13.10 -18.52
CA VAL A 197 9.34 11.83 -18.20
C VAL A 197 10.62 12.04 -17.39
N LEU A 198 11.39 13.09 -17.71
CA LEU A 198 12.62 13.42 -16.99
C LEU A 198 12.35 13.75 -15.52
N ILE A 199 11.31 14.54 -15.25
CA ILE A 199 10.89 14.89 -13.88
C ILE A 199 10.46 13.63 -13.12
N ARG A 200 9.69 12.74 -13.77
CA ARG A 200 9.26 11.47 -13.16
C ARG A 200 10.45 10.55 -12.85
N LYS A 201 11.42 10.46 -13.76
CA LYS A 201 12.67 9.71 -13.54
C LYS A 201 13.46 10.28 -12.37
N GLU A 202 13.70 11.59 -12.35
CA GLU A 202 14.42 12.25 -11.26
C GLU A 202 13.73 12.02 -9.90
N PHE A 203 12.40 12.12 -9.85
CA PHE A 203 11.64 11.85 -8.63
C PHE A 203 11.78 10.40 -8.16
N ARG A 204 11.68 9.42 -9.07
CA ARG A 204 11.89 8.01 -8.77
C ARG A 204 13.32 7.75 -8.29
N ASP A 205 14.31 8.32 -8.95
CA ASP A 205 15.71 8.09 -8.63
C ASP A 205 16.05 8.68 -7.26
N LYS A 206 15.49 9.84 -6.90
CA LYS A 206 15.56 10.39 -5.53
C LYS A 206 14.89 9.47 -4.50
N LEU A 207 13.71 8.94 -4.80
CA LEU A 207 13.04 7.99 -3.90
C LEU A 207 13.89 6.76 -3.61
N VAL A 208 14.43 6.12 -4.64
CA VAL A 208 15.21 4.88 -4.51
C VAL A 208 16.58 5.13 -3.88
N SER A 209 17.24 6.24 -4.21
CA SER A 209 18.61 6.49 -3.73
C SER A 209 18.68 7.11 -2.33
N GLN A 210 17.66 7.85 -1.90
CA GLN A 210 17.74 8.66 -0.67
C GLN A 210 16.69 8.33 0.38
N VAL A 211 15.60 7.64 0.02
CA VAL A 211 14.39 7.58 0.87
C VAL A 211 13.95 6.16 1.18
N ILE A 212 13.90 5.29 0.16
CA ILE A 212 13.33 3.94 0.26
C ILE A 212 14.46 2.91 0.33
N THR A 213 14.51 2.18 1.43
CA THR A 213 15.41 1.01 1.61
C THR A 213 14.70 -0.32 1.40
N ASP A 214 13.37 -0.34 1.50
CA ASP A 214 12.54 -1.54 1.39
C ASP A 214 12.67 -2.22 0.00
N PRO A 215 13.17 -3.47 -0.08
CA PRO A 215 13.35 -4.19 -1.35
C PRO A 215 12.07 -4.39 -2.15
N VAL A 216 10.92 -4.56 -1.48
CA VAL A 216 9.62 -4.76 -2.15
C VAL A 216 9.18 -3.48 -2.85
N TYR A 217 9.34 -2.33 -2.19
CA TYR A 217 9.02 -1.04 -2.80
C TYR A 217 9.96 -0.70 -3.95
N ILE A 218 11.26 -0.96 -3.79
CA ILE A 218 12.24 -0.77 -4.86
C ILE A 218 11.86 -1.61 -6.10
N ARG A 219 11.52 -2.89 -5.90
CA ARG A 219 11.06 -3.77 -6.98
C ARG A 219 9.79 -3.27 -7.65
N LYS A 220 8.79 -2.82 -6.88
CA LYS A 220 7.56 -2.25 -7.46
C LYS A 220 7.85 -1.00 -8.29
N LEU A 221 8.75 -0.12 -7.82
CA LEU A 221 9.16 1.08 -8.56
C LEU A 221 9.94 0.78 -9.84
N SER A 222 10.74 -0.31 -9.87
CA SER A 222 11.50 -0.69 -11.07
C SER A 222 10.61 -1.20 -12.21
N ILE A 223 9.44 -1.76 -11.88
CA ILE A 223 8.46 -2.27 -12.87
C ILE A 223 7.69 -1.12 -13.54
N ILE A 224 7.69 0.09 -12.95
CA ILE A 224 6.94 1.22 -13.50
C ILE A 224 7.55 1.67 -14.82
N ASN A 225 6.83 1.40 -15.90
CA ASN A 225 7.17 1.83 -17.25
C ASN A 225 6.94 3.34 -17.40
N LEU A 226 8.03 4.11 -17.26
CA LEU A 226 8.06 5.54 -17.57
C LEU A 226 8.23 5.74 -19.09
N GLN A 227 7.21 5.35 -19.86
CA GLN A 227 7.17 5.59 -21.31
C GLN A 227 6.98 7.09 -21.60
N PRO A 228 7.63 7.64 -22.65
CA PRO A 228 7.32 8.96 -23.17
C PRO A 228 5.94 8.95 -23.79
N THR A 229 5.02 9.69 -23.17
CA THR A 229 3.77 10.07 -23.80
C THR A 229 4.08 11.12 -24.86
N GLY A 230 3.58 10.96 -26.09
CA GLY A 230 3.92 11.71 -27.31
C GLY A 230 3.63 13.22 -27.34
N ILE A 231 3.92 13.93 -26.25
CA ILE A 231 3.96 15.38 -26.15
C ILE A 231 5.38 15.89 -26.46
N ASP A 232 6.41 15.04 -26.31
CA ASP A 232 7.82 15.40 -26.58
C ASP A 232 8.14 15.55 -28.09
N SER A 233 7.21 15.23 -28.99
CA SER A 233 7.39 15.41 -30.45
C SER A 233 7.05 16.82 -30.96
N ASN A 234 6.49 17.70 -30.12
CA ASN A 234 6.06 19.05 -30.53
C ASN A 234 6.93 20.19 -29.96
N LEU A 235 8.07 19.87 -29.33
CA LEU A 235 9.00 20.87 -28.79
C LEU A 235 10.22 21.15 -29.69
N ASN A 236 10.25 20.56 -30.89
CA ASN A 236 11.33 20.75 -31.89
C ASN A 236 10.80 21.24 -33.26
N GLN A 237 9.74 22.05 -33.29
CA GLN A 237 9.33 22.80 -34.49
C GLN A 237 9.24 24.29 -34.19
#